data_AF-V5I988-F1
#
_entry.id   AF-V5I988-F1
#
_cell.length_a   1.000
_cell.length_b   1.000
_cell.length_c   1.000
_cell.angle_alpha   90.00
_cell.angle_beta   90.00
_cell.angle_gamma   90.00
#
_symmetry.space_group_name_H-M   'P 1'
#
loop_
_entity.id
_entity.type
_entity.pdbx_description
1 polymer ?
#
loop_
_entity_poly.entity_id
_entity_poly.type
_entity_poly.pdbx_seq_one_letter_code
_entity_poly.pdbx_strand_id
1 'polypeptide(L)'
;MLNISSVKKVTGDSAEMRDLASRICRDYLNGAWKKVTAQNIGFKHISGGLSNLLYHVSLPDDLWKESRFQDEPREVLIRVYGQTHGEGALEALITESVVFTLLSERNLGPKLHGIFPGGRIEQYINARPLLTKELADEKLSVQIAQKMATIHSMQVPLHKEPTWLWNTIEKWVHKCDTKFLANAPEFAKSILDRMDLWSEIKWLRKRLESESSPVVFCHNDMQEGNILINMDQEQDQSNNNSEPNIVIIDFEYCSYNYR
;
A
#
# COMPACT_ATOMS: atom_id res chain seq x y z
N MET A 1 -6.79 32.61 -11.03
CA MET A 1 -6.12 32.99 -9.76
C MET A 1 -7.14 32.89 -8.65
N LEU A 2 -7.13 31.81 -7.87
CA LEU A 2 -7.94 31.68 -6.67
C LEU A 2 -7.02 31.62 -5.45
N ASN A 3 -7.35 32.51 -4.52
CA ASN A 3 -6.53 32.97 -3.43
C ASN A 3 -6.59 31.98 -2.26
N ILE A 4 -5.44 31.64 -1.70
CA ILE A 4 -5.30 30.82 -0.50
C ILE A 4 -5.34 31.74 0.70
N SER A 5 -6.40 31.68 1.50
CA SER A 5 -6.30 32.01 2.93
C SER A 5 -7.46 31.42 3.75
N SER A 6 -7.06 30.86 4.90
CA SER A 6 -7.81 30.76 6.16
C SER A 6 -8.82 29.61 6.36
N VAL A 7 -8.33 28.50 6.92
CA VAL A 7 -8.90 27.77 8.10
C VAL A 7 -10.44 27.66 8.18
N LYS A 8 -11.09 27.20 7.11
CA LYS A 8 -12.52 26.82 7.09
C LYS A 8 -12.81 25.48 6.38
N LYS A 9 -11.80 24.62 6.24
CA LYS A 9 -11.80 23.53 5.22
C LYS A 9 -11.75 22.10 5.76
N VAL A 10 -12.31 21.82 6.95
CA VAL A 10 -12.33 20.44 7.50
C VAL A 10 -13.75 19.83 7.55
N THR A 11 -14.80 20.64 7.71
CA THR A 11 -16.17 20.11 7.83
C THR A 11 -16.88 19.92 6.49
N GLY A 12 -16.63 20.78 5.50
CA GLY A 12 -17.22 20.67 4.16
C GLY A 12 -16.69 19.48 3.35
N ASP A 13 -15.38 19.22 3.47
CA ASP A 13 -14.70 18.13 2.76
C ASP A 13 -15.21 16.75 3.21
N SER A 14 -15.51 16.59 4.50
CA SER A 14 -16.04 15.31 5.02
C SER A 14 -17.45 15.00 4.53
N ALA A 15 -18.30 16.01 4.29
CA ALA A 15 -19.66 15.78 3.82
C ALA A 15 -19.69 15.43 2.33
N GLU A 16 -18.92 16.14 1.52
CA GLU A 16 -18.73 15.86 0.09
C GLU A 16 -18.10 14.48 -0.13
N MET A 17 -17.07 14.13 0.65
CA MET A 17 -16.42 12.83 0.55
C MET A 17 -17.31 11.69 1.04
N ARG A 18 -18.19 11.92 2.02
CA ARG A 18 -19.18 10.92 2.44
C ARG A 18 -20.26 10.70 1.37
N ASP A 19 -20.69 11.75 0.68
CA ASP A 19 -21.59 11.61 -0.47
C ASP A 19 -20.93 10.81 -1.60
N LEU A 20 -19.69 11.17 -1.95
CA LEU A 20 -18.89 10.46 -2.94
C LEU A 20 -18.71 8.98 -2.58
N ALA A 21 -18.33 8.68 -1.33
CA ALA A 21 -18.20 7.32 -0.84
C ALA A 21 -19.51 6.54 -0.98
N SER A 22 -20.65 7.15 -0.61
CA SER A 22 -21.96 6.49 -0.75
C SER A 22 -22.31 6.19 -2.20
N ARG A 23 -21.99 7.10 -3.14
CA ARG A 23 -22.18 6.90 -4.58
C ARG A 23 -21.31 5.77 -5.10
N ILE A 24 -20.01 5.79 -4.78
CA ILE A 24 -19.06 4.75 -5.17
C ILE A 24 -19.52 3.38 -4.66
N CYS A 25 -19.91 3.27 -3.39
CA CYS A 25 -20.44 2.00 -2.84
C CYS A 25 -21.69 1.54 -3.60
N ARG A 26 -22.64 2.44 -3.89
CA ARG A 26 -23.84 2.07 -4.67
C ARG A 26 -23.51 1.63 -6.09
N ASP A 27 -22.54 2.26 -6.75
CA ASP A 27 -22.24 1.96 -8.15
C ASP A 27 -21.49 0.62 -8.29
N TYR A 28 -20.52 0.37 -7.42
CA TYR A 28 -19.55 -0.74 -7.58
C TYR A 28 -19.79 -1.95 -6.67
N LEU A 29 -20.51 -1.80 -5.55
CA LEU A 29 -20.86 -2.91 -4.67
C LEU A 29 -22.30 -3.40 -4.91
N ASN A 30 -22.56 -4.64 -4.51
CA ASN A 30 -23.84 -5.32 -4.71
C ASN A 30 -24.70 -5.34 -3.43
N GLY A 31 -25.93 -5.84 -3.57
CA GLY A 31 -26.80 -6.15 -2.42
C GLY A 31 -27.19 -4.93 -1.60
N ALA A 32 -27.04 -5.01 -0.27
CA ALA A 32 -27.49 -3.97 0.66
C ALA A 32 -26.81 -2.61 0.40
N TRP A 33 -25.60 -2.63 -0.16
CA TRP A 33 -24.86 -1.43 -0.55
C TRP A 33 -25.59 -0.57 -1.57
N LYS A 34 -26.50 -1.12 -2.39
CA LYS A 34 -27.32 -0.33 -3.34
C LYS A 34 -28.28 0.65 -2.64
N LYS A 35 -28.58 0.45 -1.36
CA LYS A 35 -29.52 1.26 -0.57
C LYS A 35 -28.85 2.31 0.34
N VAL A 36 -27.53 2.36 0.42
CA VAL A 36 -26.83 3.30 1.31
C VAL A 36 -26.97 4.74 0.81
N THR A 37 -27.01 5.69 1.74
CA THR A 37 -27.05 7.13 1.49
C THR A 37 -25.94 7.82 2.29
N ALA A 38 -25.63 9.06 1.93
CA ALA A 38 -24.65 9.87 2.67
C ALA A 38 -25.04 10.05 4.16
N GLN A 39 -26.33 9.93 4.50
CA GLN A 39 -26.83 10.12 5.86
C GLN A 39 -26.69 8.86 6.72
N ASN A 40 -26.92 7.67 6.14
CA ASN A 40 -26.94 6.42 6.91
C ASN A 40 -25.58 5.71 6.94
N ILE A 41 -24.73 5.88 5.93
CA ILE A 41 -23.50 5.09 5.78
C ILE A 41 -22.51 5.35 6.92
N GLY A 42 -21.89 4.31 7.47
CA GLY A 42 -20.75 4.49 8.36
C GLY A 42 -19.57 5.09 7.58
N PHE A 43 -18.93 6.11 8.12
CA PHE A 43 -17.87 6.83 7.42
C PHE A 43 -16.82 7.35 8.40
N LYS A 44 -15.57 6.96 8.18
CA LYS A 44 -14.43 7.40 8.99
C LYS A 44 -13.22 7.63 8.10
N HIS A 45 -12.63 8.80 8.19
CA HIS A 45 -11.35 9.08 7.54
C HIS A 45 -10.22 8.35 8.29
N ILE A 46 -9.36 7.64 7.55
CA ILE A 46 -8.16 7.00 8.07
C ILE A 46 -6.96 7.90 7.75
N SER A 47 -6.37 8.49 8.79
CA SER A 47 -5.12 9.23 8.69
C SER A 47 -3.95 8.27 8.48
N GLY A 48 -3.14 8.47 7.44
CA GLY A 48 -1.95 7.63 7.23
C GLY A 48 -1.18 7.83 5.91
N GLY A 49 -1.78 8.44 4.88
CA GLY A 49 -1.11 8.69 3.60
C GLY A 49 -0.86 10.16 3.32
N LEU A 50 0.34 10.52 2.82
CA LEU A 50 0.64 11.88 2.33
C LEU A 50 0.01 12.15 0.96
N SER A 51 -0.26 11.11 0.17
CA SER A 51 -0.68 11.21 -1.24
C SER A 51 -2.02 10.54 -1.57
N ASN A 52 -2.51 9.66 -0.70
CA ASN A 52 -3.76 8.91 -0.88
C ASN A 52 -4.73 9.22 0.27
N LEU A 53 -6.00 9.44 -0.05
CA LEU A 53 -7.07 9.60 0.95
C LEU A 53 -7.72 8.25 1.20
N LEU A 54 -7.82 7.86 2.47
CA LEU A 54 -8.34 6.58 2.91
C LEU A 54 -9.61 6.77 3.74
N TYR A 55 -10.66 6.07 3.38
CA TYR A 55 -11.94 6.12 4.08
C TYR A 55 -12.41 4.71 4.42
N HIS A 56 -12.62 4.47 5.71
CA HIS A 56 -13.38 3.32 6.17
C HIS A 56 -14.86 3.60 6.02
N VAL A 57 -15.57 2.66 5.39
CA VAL A 57 -16.98 2.80 5.06
C VAL A 57 -17.70 1.51 5.45
N SER A 58 -18.83 1.62 6.16
CA SER A 58 -19.56 0.44 6.64
C SER A 58 -21.06 0.53 6.35
N LEU A 59 -21.68 -0.63 6.17
CA LEU A 59 -23.13 -0.74 6.11
C LEU A 59 -23.76 -0.30 7.44
N PRO A 60 -24.91 0.40 7.39
CA PRO A 60 -25.78 0.58 8.54
C PRO A 60 -26.24 -0.77 9.11
N ASP A 61 -26.41 -0.86 10.43
CA ASP A 61 -26.78 -2.13 11.09
C ASP A 61 -28.13 -2.70 10.65
N ASP A 62 -29.09 -1.85 10.31
CA ASP A 62 -30.40 -2.23 9.75
C ASP A 62 -30.25 -2.86 8.36
N LEU A 63 -29.48 -2.22 7.47
CA LEU A 63 -29.22 -2.76 6.13
C LEU A 63 -28.38 -4.03 6.17
N TRP A 64 -27.43 -4.14 7.11
CA TRP A 64 -26.65 -5.36 7.30
C TRP A 64 -27.52 -6.54 7.73
N LYS A 65 -28.49 -6.32 8.63
CA LYS A 65 -29.43 -7.39 9.06
C LYS A 65 -30.38 -7.82 7.95
N GLU A 66 -30.71 -6.92 7.01
CA GLU A 66 -31.50 -7.26 5.82
C GLU A 66 -30.70 -8.00 4.74
N SER A 67 -29.38 -8.03 4.87
CA SER A 67 -28.51 -8.72 3.93
C SER A 67 -28.88 -10.19 3.82
N ARG A 68 -29.16 -10.63 2.59
CA ARG A 68 -29.45 -12.03 2.28
C ARG A 68 -28.28 -12.73 1.60
N PHE A 69 -27.20 -12.00 1.31
CA PHE A 69 -26.05 -12.49 0.55
C PHE A 69 -24.87 -12.63 1.49
N GLN A 70 -24.35 -13.86 1.66
CA GLN A 70 -23.20 -14.11 2.54
C GLN A 70 -21.88 -13.51 2.01
N ASP A 71 -21.85 -13.12 0.73
CA ASP A 71 -20.62 -12.66 0.07
C ASP A 71 -20.45 -11.12 0.05
N GLU A 72 -21.40 -10.34 0.58
CA GLU A 72 -21.23 -8.89 0.65
C GLU A 72 -20.43 -8.47 1.89
N PRO A 73 -19.41 -7.60 1.74
CA PRO A 73 -18.65 -7.13 2.89
C PRO A 73 -19.52 -6.20 3.75
N ARG A 74 -19.45 -6.33 5.08
CA ARG A 74 -20.08 -5.37 6.02
C ARG A 74 -19.41 -4.00 5.96
N GLU A 75 -18.11 -3.99 5.69
CA GLU A 75 -17.27 -2.79 5.68
C GLU A 75 -16.18 -2.90 4.61
N VAL A 76 -15.78 -1.76 4.08
CA VAL A 76 -14.81 -1.63 3.00
C VAL A 76 -13.89 -0.45 3.26
N LEU A 77 -12.72 -0.48 2.62
CA LEU A 77 -11.79 0.62 2.57
C LEU A 77 -11.85 1.25 1.18
N ILE A 78 -12.18 2.53 1.10
CA ILE A 78 -12.07 3.31 -0.14
C ILE A 78 -10.74 4.04 -0.14
N ARG A 79 -9.94 3.79 -1.18
CA ARG A 79 -8.72 4.54 -1.47
C ARG A 79 -8.95 5.45 -2.65
N VAL A 80 -8.77 6.75 -2.44
CA VAL A 80 -8.81 7.78 -3.49
C VAL A 80 -7.39 8.26 -3.75
N TYR A 81 -6.95 8.15 -5.00
CA TYR A 81 -5.64 8.64 -5.43
C TYR A 81 -5.65 10.17 -5.52
N GLY A 82 -4.64 10.82 -4.97
CA GLY A 82 -4.46 12.27 -5.11
C GLY A 82 -4.11 12.67 -6.55
N GLN A 83 -4.05 13.99 -6.82
CA GLN A 83 -3.58 14.48 -8.12
C GLN A 83 -2.07 14.22 -8.28
N THR A 84 -1.73 13.08 -8.86
CA THR A 84 -0.36 12.74 -9.26
C THR A 84 0.05 13.61 -10.44
N HIS A 85 0.83 14.67 -10.17
CA HIS A 85 1.46 15.50 -11.19
C HIS A 85 2.89 15.01 -11.43
N GLY A 86 3.18 14.51 -12.63
CA GLY A 86 4.54 14.15 -13.04
C GLY A 86 4.61 13.13 -14.18
N GLU A 87 5.76 13.09 -14.86
CA GLU A 87 6.11 12.02 -15.79
C GLU A 87 6.19 10.68 -15.03
N GLY A 88 5.48 9.64 -15.49
CA GLY A 88 5.47 8.32 -14.87
C GLY A 88 4.31 8.04 -13.90
N ALA A 89 3.47 9.04 -13.59
CA ALA A 89 2.36 8.89 -12.66
C ALA A 89 1.30 7.88 -13.14
N LEU A 90 0.99 7.91 -14.43
CA LEU A 90 0.00 7.01 -15.03
C LEU A 90 0.53 5.57 -15.06
N GLU A 91 1.79 5.39 -15.43
CA GLU A 91 2.47 4.10 -15.47
C GLU A 91 2.55 3.46 -14.08
N ALA A 92 2.83 4.26 -13.04
CA ALA A 92 2.81 3.81 -11.65
C ALA A 92 1.41 3.35 -11.23
N LEU A 93 0.36 4.12 -11.52
CA LEU A 93 -1.03 3.76 -11.20
C LEU A 93 -1.48 2.49 -11.92
N ILE A 94 -1.10 2.30 -13.19
CA ILE A 94 -1.40 1.08 -13.94
C ILE A 94 -0.69 -0.12 -13.32
N THR A 95 0.60 0.02 -13.03
CA THR A 95 1.41 -1.02 -12.39
C THR A 95 0.83 -1.43 -11.04
N GLU A 96 0.54 -0.46 -10.19
CA GLU A 96 -0.07 -0.67 -8.87
C GLU A 96 -1.42 -1.38 -9.01
N SER A 97 -2.27 -0.95 -9.95
CA SER A 97 -3.60 -1.56 -10.16
C SER A 97 -3.51 -3.02 -10.60
N VAL A 98 -2.58 -3.34 -11.51
CA VAL A 98 -2.33 -4.72 -11.98
C VAL A 98 -1.80 -5.59 -10.85
N VAL A 99 -0.81 -5.10 -10.10
CA VAL A 99 -0.21 -5.82 -8.98
C VAL A 99 -1.24 -6.07 -7.88
N PHE A 100 -1.99 -5.04 -7.48
CA PHE A 100 -3.02 -5.15 -6.45
C PHE A 100 -4.10 -6.17 -6.84
N THR A 101 -4.56 -6.12 -8.10
CA THR A 101 -5.54 -7.09 -8.61
C THR A 101 -5.02 -8.52 -8.51
N LEU A 102 -3.76 -8.77 -8.90
CA LEU A 102 -3.16 -10.11 -8.82
C LEU A 102 -2.95 -10.60 -7.38
N LEU A 103 -2.59 -9.69 -6.46
CA LEU A 103 -2.45 -10.01 -5.04
C LEU A 103 -3.79 -10.37 -4.42
N SER A 104 -4.85 -9.61 -4.73
CA SER A 104 -6.23 -9.90 -4.32
C SER A 104 -6.68 -11.29 -4.79
N GLU A 105 -6.55 -11.58 -6.09
CA GLU A 105 -6.99 -12.87 -6.66
C GLU A 105 -6.23 -14.08 -6.09
N ARG A 106 -5.00 -13.88 -5.60
CA ARG A 106 -4.20 -14.92 -4.95
C ARG A 106 -4.32 -14.96 -3.43
N ASN A 107 -5.17 -14.14 -2.83
CA ASN A 107 -5.31 -13.99 -1.37
C ASN A 107 -3.98 -13.63 -0.66
N LEU A 108 -3.14 -12.82 -1.32
CA LEU A 108 -1.85 -12.35 -0.80
C LEU A 108 -1.90 -10.91 -0.27
N GLY A 109 -3.02 -10.24 -0.46
CA GLY A 109 -3.32 -8.91 0.07
C GLY A 109 -4.82 -8.75 0.32
N PRO A 110 -5.27 -7.53 0.65
CA PRO A 110 -6.70 -7.22 0.79
C PRO A 110 -7.47 -7.55 -0.49
N LYS A 111 -8.70 -8.07 -0.36
CA LYS A 111 -9.55 -8.30 -1.54
C LYS A 111 -9.86 -6.99 -2.25
N LEU A 112 -9.84 -7.01 -3.57
CA LEU A 112 -10.30 -5.92 -4.43
C LEU A 112 -11.81 -6.08 -4.66
N HIS A 113 -12.61 -5.13 -4.20
CA HIS A 113 -14.05 -5.13 -4.41
C HIS A 113 -14.48 -4.31 -5.64
N GLY A 114 -13.68 -3.32 -6.06
CA GLY A 114 -13.97 -2.54 -7.26
C GLY A 114 -12.88 -1.52 -7.59
N ILE A 115 -12.80 -1.14 -8.87
CA ILE A 115 -11.91 -0.08 -9.38
C ILE A 115 -12.79 1.01 -10.01
N PHE A 116 -12.53 2.27 -9.70
CA PHE A 116 -13.25 3.41 -10.26
C PHE A 116 -12.27 4.52 -10.71
N PRO A 117 -12.68 5.48 -11.55
CA PRO A 117 -11.82 6.59 -11.93
C PRO A 117 -11.33 7.37 -10.70
N GLY A 118 -10.02 7.33 -10.46
CA GLY A 118 -9.39 8.01 -9.32
C GLY A 118 -9.29 7.20 -8.03
N GLY A 119 -9.57 5.89 -8.04
CA GLY A 119 -9.41 5.07 -6.83
C GLY A 119 -9.85 3.62 -6.93
N ARG A 120 -9.93 2.96 -5.77
CA ARG A 120 -10.39 1.57 -5.64
C ARG A 120 -11.10 1.32 -4.31
N ILE A 121 -11.89 0.26 -4.27
CA ILE A 121 -12.54 -0.28 -3.08
C ILE A 121 -11.83 -1.57 -2.71
N GLU A 122 -11.30 -1.61 -1.50
CA GLU A 122 -10.53 -2.72 -0.94
C GLU A 122 -11.30 -3.32 0.25
N GLN A 123 -10.98 -4.55 0.59
CA GLN A 123 -11.35 -5.13 1.88
C GLN A 123 -10.76 -4.27 2.99
N TYR A 124 -11.61 -3.86 3.93
CA TYR A 124 -11.11 -3.31 5.19
C TYR A 124 -10.57 -4.45 6.06
N ILE A 125 -9.36 -4.28 6.57
CA ILE A 125 -8.74 -5.23 7.51
C ILE A 125 -8.57 -4.48 8.83
N ASN A 126 -9.24 -4.95 9.88
CA ASN A 126 -9.01 -4.46 11.22
C ASN A 126 -7.65 -4.97 11.72
N ALA A 127 -6.60 -4.20 11.43
CA ALA A 127 -5.24 -4.60 11.70
C ALA A 127 -4.40 -3.44 12.24
N ARG A 128 -3.28 -3.80 12.86
CA ARG A 128 -2.19 -2.87 13.19
C ARG A 128 -0.91 -3.30 12.45
N PRO A 129 -0.01 -2.37 12.13
CA PRO A 129 1.33 -2.74 11.69
C PRO A 129 2.10 -3.44 12.81
N LEU A 130 3.10 -4.23 12.43
CA LEU A 130 4.06 -4.76 13.38
C LEU A 130 4.92 -3.63 13.97
N LEU A 131 5.48 -3.90 15.13
CA LEU A 131 6.54 -3.12 15.75
C LEU A 131 7.89 -3.71 15.35
N THR A 132 8.93 -2.89 15.27
CA THR A 132 10.30 -3.34 14.93
C THR A 132 10.75 -4.53 15.80
N LYS A 133 10.41 -4.51 17.10
CA LYS A 133 10.75 -5.60 18.04
C LYS A 133 10.02 -6.93 17.75
N GLU A 134 8.86 -6.87 17.10
CA GLU A 134 8.06 -8.05 16.74
C GLU A 134 8.65 -8.79 15.53
N LEU A 135 9.49 -8.14 14.72
CA LEU A 135 10.21 -8.80 13.62
C LEU A 135 11.17 -9.89 14.09
N ALA A 136 11.64 -9.81 15.34
CA ALA A 136 12.51 -10.80 15.97
C ALA A 136 11.75 -11.94 16.65
N ASP A 137 10.41 -11.89 16.70
CA ASP A 137 9.61 -13.01 17.19
C ASP A 137 9.70 -14.19 16.22
N GLU A 138 10.02 -15.37 16.74
CA GLU A 138 10.28 -16.56 15.92
C GLU A 138 9.07 -16.96 15.08
N LYS A 139 7.86 -16.92 15.66
CA LYS A 139 6.63 -17.33 14.97
C LYS A 139 6.29 -16.34 13.85
N LEU A 140 6.34 -15.04 14.14
CA LEU A 140 6.10 -14.01 13.13
C LEU A 140 7.17 -14.06 12.02
N SER A 141 8.44 -14.23 12.36
CA SER A 141 9.53 -14.31 11.39
C SER A 141 9.36 -15.48 10.40
N VAL A 142 8.97 -16.66 10.89
CA VAL A 142 8.65 -17.82 10.04
C VAL A 142 7.51 -17.49 9.07
N GLN A 143 6.44 -16.86 9.54
CA GLN A 143 5.32 -16.50 8.67
C GLN A 143 5.70 -15.44 7.63
N ILE A 144 6.48 -14.43 8.02
CA ILE A 144 6.99 -13.41 7.11
C ILE A 144 7.80 -14.09 6.00
N ALA A 145 8.68 -15.03 6.35
CA ALA A 145 9.46 -15.80 5.38
C ALA A 145 8.58 -16.64 4.43
N GLN A 146 7.53 -17.29 4.94
CA GLN A 146 6.57 -18.05 4.12
C GLN A 146 5.79 -17.15 3.15
N LYS A 147 5.31 -15.99 3.62
CA LYS A 147 4.60 -15.02 2.78
C LYS A 147 5.53 -14.43 1.73
N MET A 148 6.76 -14.09 2.09
CA MET A 148 7.81 -13.63 1.17
C MET A 148 8.13 -14.69 0.10
N ALA A 149 8.29 -15.96 0.48
CA ALA A 149 8.48 -17.05 -0.47
C ALA A 149 7.30 -17.19 -1.44
N THR A 150 6.08 -16.98 -0.96
CA THR A 150 4.87 -16.98 -1.79
C THR A 150 4.87 -15.82 -2.78
N ILE A 151 5.23 -14.61 -2.34
CA ILE A 151 5.39 -13.43 -3.21
C ILE A 151 6.47 -13.70 -4.27
N HIS A 152 7.63 -14.23 -3.88
CA HIS A 152 8.73 -14.53 -4.79
C HIS A 152 8.36 -15.58 -5.85
N SER A 153 7.37 -16.43 -5.56
CA SER A 153 6.86 -17.43 -6.50
C SER A 153 5.82 -16.89 -7.49
N MET A 154 5.40 -15.63 -7.33
CA MET A 154 4.39 -15.02 -8.19
C MET A 154 4.91 -14.78 -9.61
N GLN A 155 4.09 -15.15 -10.59
CA GLN A 155 4.22 -14.68 -11.96
C GLN A 155 3.35 -13.42 -12.12
N VAL A 156 4.01 -12.28 -12.35
CA VAL A 156 3.39 -10.95 -12.48
C VAL A 156 3.78 -10.37 -13.84
N PRO A 157 2.87 -9.78 -14.64
CA PRO A 157 3.16 -9.31 -16.00
C PRO A 157 3.90 -7.96 -16.03
N LEU A 158 5.05 -7.87 -15.34
CA LEU A 158 5.96 -6.71 -15.35
C LEU A 158 7.27 -7.02 -16.10
N HIS A 159 8.14 -6.02 -16.23
CA HIS A 159 9.51 -6.21 -16.73
C HIS A 159 10.25 -7.24 -15.86
N LYS A 160 10.96 -8.19 -16.49
CA LYS A 160 11.55 -9.36 -15.81
C LYS A 160 13.01 -9.17 -15.41
N GLU A 161 13.72 -8.23 -16.03
CA GLU A 161 15.09 -7.93 -15.67
C GLU A 161 15.15 -7.11 -14.38
N PRO A 162 16.16 -7.34 -13.50
CA PRO A 162 16.34 -6.67 -12.22
C PRO A 162 16.93 -5.26 -12.38
N THR A 163 16.37 -4.46 -13.28
CA THR A 163 16.83 -3.10 -13.57
C THR A 163 16.30 -2.07 -12.57
N TRP A 164 15.24 -2.40 -11.83
CA TRP A 164 14.56 -1.47 -10.93
C TRP A 164 15.50 -0.89 -9.86
N LEU A 165 16.32 -1.72 -9.22
CA LEU A 165 17.25 -1.29 -8.17
C LEU A 165 18.24 -0.25 -8.72
N TRP A 166 18.90 -0.58 -9.83
CA TRP A 166 19.93 0.28 -10.43
C TRP A 166 19.35 1.58 -10.98
N ASN A 167 18.23 1.50 -11.72
CA ASN A 167 17.54 2.68 -12.24
C ASN A 167 17.09 3.62 -11.11
N THR A 168 16.63 3.06 -9.99
CA THR A 168 16.18 3.84 -8.82
C THR A 168 17.36 4.54 -8.15
N ILE A 169 18.45 3.82 -7.88
CA ILE A 169 19.67 4.37 -7.30
C ILE A 169 20.23 5.49 -8.20
N GLU A 170 20.40 5.26 -9.50
CA GLU A 170 20.91 6.24 -10.46
C GLU A 170 20.02 7.49 -10.52
N LYS A 171 18.69 7.30 -10.56
CA LYS A 171 17.71 8.40 -10.53
C LYS A 171 17.82 9.24 -9.25
N TRP A 172 18.03 8.60 -8.10
CA TRP A 172 18.13 9.30 -6.82
C TRP A 172 19.46 10.03 -6.65
N VAL A 173 20.59 9.43 -7.04
CA VAL A 173 21.89 10.10 -7.02
C VAL A 173 21.89 11.30 -7.97
N HIS A 174 21.32 11.17 -9.16
CA HIS A 174 21.19 12.31 -10.07
C HIS A 174 20.35 13.46 -9.47
N LYS A 175 19.31 13.16 -8.69
CA LYS A 175 18.56 14.18 -7.93
C LYS A 175 19.40 14.80 -6.81
N CYS A 176 20.26 14.02 -6.16
CA CYS A 176 21.19 14.54 -5.16
C CYS A 176 22.13 15.58 -5.77
N ASP A 177 22.74 15.27 -6.91
CA ASP A 177 23.67 16.14 -7.63
C ASP A 177 23.00 17.45 -8.08
N THR A 178 21.73 17.38 -8.52
CA THR A 178 21.05 18.52 -9.15
C THR A 178 20.23 19.39 -8.19
N LYS A 179 19.72 18.84 -7.07
CA LYS A 179 18.71 19.53 -6.23
C LYS A 179 18.98 19.48 -4.73
N PHE A 180 19.71 18.48 -4.23
CA PHE A 180 19.78 18.22 -2.78
C PHE A 180 20.87 19.04 -2.07
N LEU A 181 22.02 19.24 -2.71
CA LEU A 181 23.18 19.88 -2.08
C LEU A 181 22.93 21.34 -1.63
N ALA A 182 21.95 22.06 -2.19
CA ALA A 182 21.65 23.42 -1.76
C ALA A 182 21.09 23.46 -0.32
N ASN A 183 20.18 22.55 0.02
CA ASN A 183 19.38 22.59 1.26
C ASN A 183 19.67 21.43 2.24
N ALA A 184 20.63 20.56 1.92
CA ALA A 184 20.98 19.44 2.79
C ALA A 184 21.58 19.89 4.13
N PRO A 185 21.29 19.19 5.24
CA PRO A 185 21.98 19.38 6.51
C PRO A 185 23.49 19.23 6.35
N GLU A 186 24.26 19.94 7.17
CA GLU A 186 25.72 19.99 7.07
C GLU A 186 26.38 18.63 7.25
N PHE A 187 25.82 17.76 8.12
CA PHE A 187 26.31 16.39 8.26
C PHE A 187 26.16 15.60 6.95
N ALA A 188 25.03 15.74 6.25
CA ALA A 188 24.76 15.02 5.01
C ALA A 188 25.70 15.52 3.89
N LYS A 189 25.91 16.84 3.80
CA LYS A 189 26.92 17.44 2.91
C LYS A 189 28.30 16.86 3.18
N SER A 190 28.71 16.81 4.46
CA SER A 190 30.02 16.31 4.84
C SER A 190 30.27 14.84 4.46
N ILE A 191 29.22 14.02 4.42
CA ILE A 191 29.30 12.62 3.99
C ILE A 191 29.36 12.55 2.46
N LEU A 192 28.48 13.27 1.77
CA LEU A 192 28.39 13.28 0.31
C LEU A 192 29.66 13.87 -0.34
N ASP A 193 30.26 14.90 0.26
CA ASP A 193 31.50 15.52 -0.22
C ASP A 193 32.71 14.58 -0.11
N ARG A 194 32.65 13.56 0.77
CA ARG A 194 33.72 12.60 0.99
C ARG A 194 33.60 11.34 0.15
N MET A 195 32.50 11.16 -0.57
CA MET A 195 32.18 9.94 -1.30
C MET A 195 31.78 10.22 -2.74
N ASP A 196 32.45 9.56 -3.67
CA ASP A 196 32.00 9.51 -5.06
C ASP A 196 30.91 8.43 -5.21
N LEU A 197 29.65 8.85 -5.04
CA LEU A 197 28.49 7.96 -5.14
C LEU A 197 28.43 7.21 -6.47
N TRP A 198 28.84 7.83 -7.58
CA TRP A 198 28.82 7.16 -8.89
C TRP A 198 29.85 6.04 -8.97
N SER A 199 31.03 6.23 -8.37
CA SER A 199 32.04 5.17 -8.24
C SER A 199 31.59 4.05 -7.30
N GLU A 200 30.96 4.39 -6.17
CA GLU A 200 30.38 3.41 -5.23
C GLU A 200 29.28 2.57 -5.87
N ILE A 201 28.39 3.18 -6.66
CA ILE A 201 27.34 2.44 -7.41
C ILE A 201 27.96 1.45 -8.39
N LYS A 202 28.99 1.88 -9.16
CA LYS A 202 29.68 1.00 -10.11
C LYS A 202 30.35 -0.17 -9.40
N TRP A 203 30.99 0.09 -8.26
CA TRP A 203 31.60 -0.96 -7.44
C TRP A 203 30.55 -1.94 -6.91
N LEU A 204 29.46 -1.42 -6.31
CA LEU A 204 28.38 -2.22 -5.74
C LEU A 204 27.72 -3.08 -6.81
N ARG A 205 27.45 -2.51 -7.99
CA ARG A 205 26.88 -3.23 -9.14
C ARG A 205 27.76 -4.38 -9.58
N LYS A 206 29.05 -4.12 -9.79
CA LYS A 206 30.02 -5.16 -10.13
C LYS A 206 30.09 -6.27 -9.07
N ARG A 207 30.02 -5.91 -7.79
CA ARG A 207 30.06 -6.87 -6.68
C ARG A 207 28.79 -7.72 -6.62
N LEU A 208 27.62 -7.13 -6.75
CA LEU A 208 26.34 -7.85 -6.66
C LEU A 208 26.02 -8.67 -7.90
N GLU A 209 26.34 -8.17 -9.11
CA GLU A 209 26.17 -8.94 -10.36
C GLU A 209 27.12 -10.14 -10.46
N SER A 210 28.15 -10.22 -9.59
CA SER A 210 28.99 -11.42 -9.46
C SER A 210 28.36 -12.54 -8.62
N GLU A 211 27.28 -12.24 -7.89
CA GLU A 211 26.52 -13.23 -7.12
C GLU A 211 25.41 -13.84 -7.97
N SER A 212 25.19 -15.15 -7.85
CA SER A 212 24.13 -15.86 -8.58
C SER A 212 22.80 -15.83 -7.81
N SER A 213 22.29 -14.63 -7.45
CA SER A 213 20.97 -14.50 -6.82
C SER A 213 19.86 -14.62 -7.86
N PRO A 214 18.85 -15.49 -7.66
CA PRO A 214 17.71 -15.60 -8.57
C PRO A 214 16.93 -14.28 -8.68
N VAL A 215 16.47 -13.97 -9.89
CA VAL A 215 15.57 -12.85 -10.13
C VAL A 215 14.13 -13.31 -9.95
N VAL A 216 13.41 -12.70 -9.02
CA VAL A 216 12.03 -13.04 -8.64
C VAL A 216 11.19 -11.78 -8.46
N PHE A 217 9.87 -11.90 -8.36
CA PHE A 217 9.03 -10.77 -8.00
C PHE A 217 9.23 -10.43 -6.51
N CYS A 218 9.80 -9.27 -6.23
CA CYS A 218 10.14 -8.80 -4.88
C CYS A 218 9.22 -7.66 -4.44
N HIS A 219 9.00 -7.56 -3.13
CA HIS A 219 8.32 -6.41 -2.53
C HIS A 219 9.22 -5.18 -2.43
N ASN A 220 10.53 -5.37 -2.20
CA ASN A 220 11.57 -4.35 -2.02
C ASN A 220 11.42 -3.40 -0.81
N ASP A 221 10.42 -3.58 0.05
CA ASP A 221 10.19 -2.74 1.24
C ASP A 221 9.52 -3.52 2.39
N MET A 222 10.11 -4.66 2.75
CA MET A 222 9.59 -5.60 3.76
C MET A 222 9.89 -5.14 5.20
N GLN A 223 9.50 -3.91 5.53
CA GLN A 223 9.59 -3.33 6.87
C GLN A 223 8.31 -3.55 7.68
N GLU A 224 8.38 -3.36 9.00
CA GLU A 224 7.29 -3.64 9.94
C GLU A 224 5.99 -2.87 9.65
N GLY A 225 6.08 -1.66 9.08
CA GLY A 225 4.92 -0.85 8.71
C GLY A 225 4.07 -1.47 7.60
N ASN A 226 4.67 -2.33 6.76
CA ASN A 226 4.02 -2.98 5.62
C ASN A 226 3.54 -4.41 5.95
N ILE A 227 3.69 -4.83 7.21
CA ILE A 227 3.26 -6.14 7.69
C ILE A 227 2.18 -5.91 8.75
N LEU A 228 0.95 -6.23 8.40
CA LEU A 228 -0.22 -6.04 9.24
C LEU A 228 -0.58 -7.32 9.99
N ILE A 229 -0.83 -7.23 11.29
CA ILE A 229 -1.42 -8.33 12.08
C ILE A 229 -2.93 -8.09 12.25
N ASN A 230 -3.73 -9.11 11.91
CA ASN A 230 -5.18 -9.04 12.00
C ASN A 230 -5.64 -9.11 13.47
N MET A 231 -6.33 -8.08 13.93
CA MET A 231 -6.78 -7.92 15.31
C MET A 231 -8.08 -8.69 15.60
N ASP A 232 -8.88 -9.03 14.58
CA ASP A 232 -10.12 -9.78 14.77
C ASP A 232 -9.85 -11.22 15.24
N GLN A 233 -8.66 -11.75 14.93
CA GLN A 233 -8.24 -13.11 15.32
C GLN A 233 -7.44 -13.14 16.62
N GLU A 234 -7.01 -11.98 17.17
CA GLU A 234 -6.41 -11.93 18.50
C GLU A 234 -7.44 -12.21 19.61
N GLN A 235 -8.72 -11.94 19.38
CA GLN A 235 -9.78 -12.18 20.38
C GLN A 235 -10.18 -13.66 20.52
N ASP A 236 -9.86 -14.50 19.52
CA ASP A 236 -10.13 -15.95 19.51
C ASP A 236 -9.00 -16.79 20.13
N GLN A 237 -8.01 -16.16 20.78
CA GLN A 237 -6.89 -16.82 21.49
C GLN A 237 -7.30 -17.73 22.67
N SER A 238 -8.60 -17.98 22.88
CA SER A 238 -9.07 -19.08 23.74
C SER A 238 -8.68 -20.48 23.19
N ASN A 239 -8.33 -20.57 21.90
CA ASN A 239 -7.67 -21.74 21.31
C ASN A 239 -6.17 -21.45 21.09
N ASN A 240 -5.31 -22.00 21.95
CA ASN A 240 -3.84 -21.84 21.96
C ASN A 240 -3.07 -22.27 20.67
N ASN A 241 -3.76 -22.58 19.58
CA ASN A 241 -3.19 -23.11 18.33
C ASN A 241 -3.49 -22.25 17.09
N SER A 242 -4.16 -21.11 17.21
CA SER A 242 -4.31 -20.20 16.06
C SER A 242 -3.00 -19.45 15.81
N GLU A 243 -2.39 -19.71 14.66
CA GLU A 243 -1.25 -18.94 14.18
C GLU A 243 -1.68 -17.48 13.95
N PRO A 244 -0.83 -16.47 14.28
CA PRO A 244 -1.13 -15.09 13.93
C PRO A 244 -1.35 -14.98 12.43
N ASN A 245 -2.28 -14.13 12.00
CA ASN A 245 -2.58 -13.95 10.59
C ASN A 245 -2.03 -12.61 10.12
N ILE A 246 -0.88 -12.68 9.46
CA ILE A 246 -0.24 -11.51 8.88
C ILE A 246 -0.65 -11.29 7.41
N VAL A 247 -0.76 -10.03 7.05
CA VAL A 247 -1.04 -9.56 5.69
C VAL A 247 0.06 -8.59 5.28
N ILE A 248 0.68 -8.84 4.12
CA ILE A 248 1.66 -7.94 3.54
C ILE A 248 0.91 -6.94 2.66
N ILE A 249 1.22 -5.66 2.81
CA ILE A 249 0.60 -4.56 2.07
C ILE A 249 1.66 -3.65 1.46
N ASP A 250 1.22 -2.66 0.70
CA ASP A 250 2.06 -1.58 0.18
C ASP A 250 3.19 -2.04 -0.77
N PHE A 251 2.77 -2.53 -1.93
CA PHE A 251 3.66 -2.98 -3.00
C PHE A 251 4.13 -1.82 -3.91
N GLU A 252 4.22 -0.59 -3.39
CA GLU A 252 4.63 0.61 -4.16
C GLU A 252 5.98 0.41 -4.87
N TYR A 253 6.92 -0.26 -4.20
CA TYR A 253 8.27 -0.51 -4.70
C TYR A 253 8.46 -1.88 -5.36
N CYS A 254 7.39 -2.65 -5.56
CA CYS A 254 7.51 -4.00 -6.08
C CYS A 254 8.05 -4.04 -7.53
N SER A 255 8.86 -5.05 -7.82
CA SER A 255 9.44 -5.28 -9.16
C SER A 255 10.07 -6.66 -9.24
N TYR A 256 10.45 -7.10 -10.44
CA TYR A 256 11.41 -8.20 -10.51
C TYR A 256 12.78 -7.69 -10.06
N ASN A 257 13.37 -8.37 -9.08
CA ASN A 257 14.65 -8.00 -8.49
C ASN A 257 15.37 -9.27 -7.99
N TYR A 258 16.61 -9.12 -7.54
CA TYR A 258 17.34 -10.19 -6.85
C TYR A 258 16.62 -10.56 -5.54
N ARG A 259 16.46 -11.86 -5.27
CA ARG A 259 15.81 -12.41 -4.06
C ARG A 259 16.54 -12.04 -2.78
#